data_AF-A0A6F9A2F9-F1
#
_entry.id   AF-A0A6F9A2F9-F1
#
_cell.length_a   1.000
_cell.length_b   1.000
_cell.length_c   1.000
_cell.angle_alpha   90.00
_cell.angle_beta   90.00
_cell.angle_gamma   90.00
#
_symmetry.space_group_name_H-M   'P 1'
#
loop_
_entity.id
_entity.type
_entity.pdbx_description
1 polymer ?
#
loop_
_entity_poly.entity_id
_entity_poly.type
_entity_poly.pdbx_seq_one_letter_code
_entity_poly.pdbx_strand_id
1 'polypeptide(L)'
;MAFMKKLPTDRFLNTSMVFKFWATDAALQKRYSQLEISTNLVLVKAQKIVRKLFTLSKRCPKLPRISLPRERTPGFWLSKAQSLLYCNEHGDLGMFSEEVQSCTCTTEHSSACQGTVPCEVGEGSACLSCAPDNITRCGSCHPGNILHLGSCRPNIANSLDHYLNIDFDMPDTEVKYLLQQLDSRMEVHAIYISNDVRLGSWFNPAWRKRMLLTLKSNKNKSNLIHMLMGISFQICSTKNSTLEPVPAIYVNPFGGSHSESWFMPVNQQDFPDWERTKLDASLQCYNWTLMLGNKWKSFFETVHIYLRSRILTDDPTVNETLFYEPLDLDDHTTDLGYMKINSLKVFGYSMHFDPEGIKDLILQLDYPYTQGTQDAAFHMLLEMRDRINRLSPPGVQPLDIFSCLLRHRLKLSTSEVVRIRDSLQIFNSKLPNSSEAELGQLCS
;
A
#
# COMPACT_ATOMS: atom_id res chain seq x y z
N MET A 1 5.50 27.78 -33.17
CA MET A 1 4.36 26.93 -33.57
C MET A 1 4.60 26.22 -34.90
N ALA A 2 4.73 26.90 -36.05
CA ALA A 2 4.84 26.23 -37.37
C ALA A 2 6.09 25.33 -37.53
N PHE A 3 7.24 25.73 -36.99
CA PHE A 3 8.46 24.89 -36.97
C PHE A 3 8.27 23.62 -36.13
N MET A 4 7.70 23.77 -34.92
CA MET A 4 7.46 22.64 -34.00
C MET A 4 6.60 21.55 -34.63
N LYS A 5 5.60 21.92 -35.43
CA LYS A 5 4.71 20.96 -36.13
C LYS A 5 5.41 20.15 -37.23
N LYS A 6 6.60 20.56 -37.68
CA LYS A 6 7.39 19.86 -38.70
C LYS A 6 8.47 18.95 -38.09
N LEU A 7 8.67 19.04 -36.78
CA LEU A 7 9.66 18.20 -36.12
C LEU A 7 9.12 16.77 -36.03
N PRO A 8 9.97 15.74 -36.25
CA PRO A 8 9.57 14.35 -36.09
C PRO A 8 9.09 14.09 -34.65
N THR A 9 7.90 13.53 -34.49
CA THR A 9 7.34 13.12 -33.20
C THR A 9 7.55 11.65 -32.88
N ASP A 10 8.08 10.89 -33.85
CA ASP A 10 8.34 9.46 -33.81
C ASP A 10 9.64 9.09 -33.09
N ARG A 11 10.51 10.06 -32.81
CA ARG A 11 11.84 9.86 -32.20
C ARG A 11 12.25 11.00 -31.29
N PHE A 12 13.13 10.71 -30.33
CA PHE A 12 13.74 11.73 -29.49
C PHE A 12 14.59 12.69 -30.33
N LEU A 13 14.50 13.98 -30.03
CA LEU A 13 15.30 15.02 -30.65
C LEU A 13 16.13 15.73 -29.58
N ASN A 14 17.43 15.41 -29.53
CA ASN A 14 18.38 16.17 -28.73
C ASN A 14 18.56 17.60 -29.30
N THR A 15 19.13 18.51 -28.49
CA THR A 15 19.36 19.91 -28.86
C THR A 15 20.12 20.05 -30.18
N SER A 16 21.05 19.14 -30.46
CA SER A 16 21.83 19.09 -31.69
C SER A 16 20.97 18.74 -32.92
N MET A 17 20.05 17.79 -32.80
CA MET A 17 19.11 17.42 -33.86
C MET A 17 18.09 18.53 -34.11
N VAL A 18 17.53 19.12 -33.04
CA VAL A 18 16.63 20.28 -33.15
C VAL A 18 17.35 21.44 -33.87
N PHE A 19 18.62 21.67 -33.55
CA PHE A 19 19.43 22.67 -34.23
C PHE A 19 19.66 22.35 -35.72
N LYS A 20 19.91 21.08 -36.09
CA LYS A 20 20.00 20.67 -37.50
C LYS A 20 18.70 20.92 -38.26
N PHE A 21 17.54 20.60 -37.66
CA PHE A 21 16.24 20.91 -38.26
C PHE A 21 15.99 22.41 -38.37
N TRP A 22 16.41 23.18 -37.37
CA TRP A 22 16.36 24.64 -37.41
C TRP A 22 17.21 25.18 -38.56
N ALA A 23 18.44 24.68 -38.74
CA ALA A 23 19.36 25.11 -39.79
C ALA A 23 18.85 24.80 -41.20
N THR A 24 18.06 23.74 -41.36
CA THR A 24 17.53 23.28 -42.65
C THR A 24 16.16 23.90 -43.02
N ASP A 25 15.39 24.43 -42.06
CA ASP A 25 14.12 25.10 -42.36
C ASP A 25 14.34 26.51 -42.96
N ALA A 26 14.23 26.60 -44.29
CA ALA A 26 14.43 27.84 -45.04
C ALA A 26 13.47 28.98 -44.64
N ALA A 27 12.24 28.67 -44.23
CA ALA A 27 11.26 29.68 -43.83
C ALA A 27 11.60 30.29 -42.47
N LEU A 28 12.08 29.46 -41.53
CA LEU A 28 12.56 29.89 -40.22
C LEU A 28 13.83 30.72 -40.37
N GLN A 29 14.80 30.27 -41.18
CA GLN A 29 16.03 31.02 -41.46
C GLN A 29 15.75 32.40 -42.06
N LYS A 30 14.82 32.48 -43.02
CA LYS A 30 14.42 33.76 -43.62
C LYS A 30 13.77 34.71 -42.61
N ARG A 31 12.96 34.20 -41.68
CA ARG A 31 12.38 35.02 -40.60
C ARG A 31 13.41 35.45 -39.58
N TYR A 32 14.35 34.56 -39.24
CA TYR A 32 15.45 34.86 -38.34
C TYR A 32 16.33 35.99 -38.88
N SER A 33 16.72 35.93 -40.16
CA SER A 33 17.51 37.00 -40.79
C SER A 33 16.74 38.33 -40.88
N GLN A 34 15.44 38.30 -41.18
CA GLN A 34 14.60 39.50 -41.14
C GLN A 34 14.54 40.12 -39.74
N LEU A 35 14.39 39.29 -38.70
CA LEU A 35 14.37 39.73 -37.31
C LEU A 35 15.72 40.32 -36.90
N GLU A 36 16.82 39.70 -37.30
CA GLU A 36 18.18 40.18 -37.04
C GLU A 36 18.40 41.57 -37.66
N ILE A 37 18.03 41.76 -38.93
CA ILE A 37 18.12 43.06 -39.62
C ILE A 37 17.26 44.11 -38.91
N SER A 38 16.02 43.78 -38.58
CA SER A 38 15.11 44.69 -37.86
C SER A 38 15.62 45.05 -36.48
N THR A 39 16.14 44.07 -35.73
CA THR A 39 16.69 44.26 -34.39
C THR A 39 17.93 45.15 -34.43
N ASN A 40 18.83 44.92 -35.39
CA ASN A 40 19.98 45.78 -35.62
C ASN A 40 19.57 47.22 -35.96
N LEU A 41 18.54 47.40 -36.80
CA LEU A 41 18.01 48.73 -37.11
C LEU A 41 17.45 49.43 -35.86
N VAL A 42 16.68 48.72 -35.03
CA VAL A 42 16.13 49.24 -33.77
C VAL A 42 17.24 49.56 -32.78
N LEU A 43 18.25 48.70 -32.65
CA LEU A 43 19.40 48.89 -31.78
C LEU A 43 20.18 50.16 -32.18
N VAL A 44 20.45 50.37 -33.47
CA VAL A 44 21.11 51.57 -33.97
C VAL A 44 20.27 52.83 -33.69
N LYS A 45 18.95 52.77 -33.87
CA LYS A 45 18.04 53.89 -33.52
C LYS A 45 18.04 54.17 -32.03
N ALA A 46 17.94 53.14 -31.19
CA ALA A 46 17.98 53.25 -29.74
C ALA A 46 19.31 53.86 -29.28
N GLN A 47 20.45 53.39 -29.79
CA GLN A 47 21.76 53.97 -29.50
C GLN A 47 21.85 55.45 -29.92
N LYS A 48 21.29 55.83 -31.08
CA LYS A 48 21.22 57.24 -31.50
C LYS A 48 20.37 58.09 -30.55
N ILE A 49 19.21 57.59 -30.10
CA ILE A 49 18.34 58.28 -29.14
C ILE A 49 19.02 58.39 -27.78
N VAL A 50 19.64 57.31 -27.29
CA VAL A 50 20.40 57.28 -26.04
C VAL A 50 21.53 58.30 -26.08
N ARG A 51 22.30 58.38 -27.18
CA ARG A 51 23.33 59.41 -27.36
C ARG A 51 22.74 60.84 -27.30
N LYS A 52 21.62 61.10 -27.99
CA LYS A 52 20.92 62.39 -27.91
C LYS A 52 20.46 62.72 -26.48
N LEU A 53 19.85 61.75 -25.79
CA LEU A 53 19.45 61.88 -24.39
C LEU A 53 20.64 62.19 -23.49
N PHE A 54 21.77 61.50 -23.65
CA PHE A 54 23.01 61.79 -22.91
C PHE A 54 23.56 63.19 -23.20
N THR A 55 23.42 63.67 -24.44
CA THR A 55 23.85 65.03 -24.82
C THR A 55 22.97 66.09 -24.15
N LEU A 56 21.66 65.83 -24.05
CA LEU A 56 20.68 66.68 -23.36
C LEU A 56 20.78 66.55 -21.82
N SER A 57 21.14 65.38 -21.31
CA SER A 57 21.27 65.08 -19.89
C SER A 57 22.54 65.65 -19.25
N LYS A 58 23.41 66.37 -19.99
CA LYS A 58 24.41 67.27 -19.40
C LYS A 58 23.81 68.27 -18.39
N ARG A 59 22.47 68.40 -18.34
CA ARG A 59 21.70 69.21 -17.37
C ARG A 59 20.90 68.41 -16.33
N CYS A 60 21.00 67.09 -16.25
CA CYS A 60 20.25 66.27 -15.28
C CYS A 60 21.16 65.73 -14.16
N PRO A 61 20.94 66.07 -12.87
CA PRO A 61 21.75 65.59 -11.75
C PRO A 61 21.47 64.14 -11.32
N LYS A 62 20.58 63.39 -12.00
CA LYS A 62 20.30 61.97 -11.72
C LYS A 62 20.64 61.10 -12.94
N LEU A 63 21.48 60.07 -12.74
CA LEU A 63 21.79 59.09 -13.78
C LEU A 63 20.56 58.22 -14.10
N PRO A 64 20.19 58.05 -15.38
CA PRO A 64 19.13 57.13 -15.77
C PRO A 64 19.60 55.67 -15.60
N ARG A 65 18.82 54.85 -14.89
CA ARG A 65 19.06 53.41 -14.76
C ARG A 65 18.41 52.69 -15.94
N ILE A 66 19.22 52.30 -16.93
CA ILE A 66 18.76 51.59 -18.13
C ILE A 66 19.04 50.10 -17.94
N SER A 67 17.99 49.30 -17.75
CA SER A 67 18.07 47.84 -17.79
C SER A 67 17.71 47.34 -19.19
N LEU A 68 18.70 46.84 -19.93
CA LEU A 68 18.43 46.14 -21.19
C LEU A 68 18.09 44.67 -20.90
N PRO A 69 17.12 44.06 -21.61
CA PRO A 69 16.92 42.63 -21.56
C PRO A 69 18.22 41.90 -21.94
N ARG A 70 18.62 40.91 -21.15
CA ARG A 70 19.81 40.08 -21.45
C ARG A 70 19.54 39.29 -22.74
N GLU A 71 20.49 39.36 -23.67
CA GLU A 71 20.47 38.54 -24.88
C GLU A 71 20.44 37.05 -24.51
N ARG A 72 19.49 36.32 -25.10
CA ARG A 72 19.32 34.89 -24.86
C ARG A 72 20.15 34.13 -25.88
N THR A 73 20.96 33.19 -25.43
CA THR A 73 21.80 32.36 -26.32
C THR A 73 20.93 31.43 -27.19
N PRO A 74 21.43 30.95 -28.34
CA PRO A 74 20.74 29.93 -29.13
C PRO A 74 20.38 28.68 -28.33
N GLY A 75 21.26 28.26 -27.41
CA GLY A 75 21.01 27.12 -26.52
C GLY A 75 19.77 27.29 -25.63
N PHE A 76 19.48 28.51 -25.17
CA PHE A 76 18.25 28.81 -24.42
C PHE A 76 17.00 28.53 -25.27
N TRP A 77 17.02 28.89 -26.56
CA TRP A 77 15.89 28.66 -27.46
C TRP A 77 15.74 27.19 -27.87
N LEU A 78 16.85 26.46 -28.01
CA LEU A 78 16.83 25.02 -28.27
C LEU A 78 16.25 24.25 -27.08
N SER A 79 16.72 24.54 -25.86
CA SER A 79 16.13 23.99 -24.64
C SER A 79 14.65 24.37 -24.51
N LYS A 80 14.28 25.62 -24.83
CA LYS A 80 12.88 26.04 -24.85
C LYS A 80 12.04 25.27 -25.88
N ALA A 81 12.61 24.94 -27.04
CA ALA A 81 11.95 24.12 -28.05
C ALA A 81 11.72 22.69 -27.54
N GLN A 82 12.70 22.09 -26.85
CA GLN A 82 12.53 20.77 -26.22
C GLN A 82 11.50 20.77 -25.11
N SER A 83 11.51 21.78 -24.24
CA SER A 83 10.44 21.99 -23.25
C SER A 83 9.06 22.06 -23.91
N LEU A 84 8.93 22.68 -25.09
CA LEU A 84 7.66 22.74 -25.81
C LEU A 84 7.27 21.41 -26.46
N LEU A 85 8.23 20.52 -26.74
CA LEU A 85 7.96 19.17 -27.25
C LEU A 85 7.55 18.22 -26.13
N TYR A 86 8.27 18.27 -25.01
CA TYR A 86 8.22 17.21 -23.99
C TYR A 86 7.64 17.66 -22.65
N CYS A 87 7.56 18.96 -22.36
CA CYS A 87 7.08 19.50 -21.09
C CYS A 87 5.93 20.49 -21.28
N ASN A 88 4.95 20.12 -22.10
CA ASN A 88 3.81 20.97 -22.44
C ASN A 88 2.52 20.14 -22.51
N GLU A 89 2.34 19.23 -21.56
CA GLU A 89 1.08 18.52 -21.40
C GLU A 89 0.06 19.42 -20.69
N HIS A 90 -1.20 19.36 -21.12
CA HIS A 90 -2.32 20.13 -20.54
C HIS A 90 -2.16 21.68 -20.56
N GLY A 91 -1.13 22.22 -21.23
CA GLY A 91 -0.89 23.66 -21.36
C GLY A 91 0.03 24.27 -20.31
N ASP A 92 0.52 23.46 -19.36
CA ASP A 92 1.50 23.88 -18.36
C ASP A 92 2.93 23.65 -18.87
N LEU A 93 3.72 24.73 -18.96
CA LEU A 93 5.05 24.67 -19.57
C LEU A 93 6.15 24.44 -18.53
N GLY A 94 6.79 23.27 -18.57
CA GLY A 94 7.92 22.88 -17.73
C GLY A 94 9.30 23.11 -18.37
N MET A 95 10.35 22.83 -17.61
CA MET A 95 11.73 22.81 -18.09
C MET A 95 12.21 21.37 -18.29
N PHE A 96 12.59 21.03 -19.52
CA PHE A 96 13.08 19.69 -19.88
C PHE A 96 14.57 19.56 -19.56
N SER A 97 14.95 18.48 -18.88
CA SER A 97 16.35 18.07 -18.69
C SER A 97 16.68 16.94 -19.66
N GLU A 98 17.67 17.16 -20.54
CA GLU A 98 18.15 16.10 -21.45
C GLU A 98 18.84 14.95 -20.70
N GLU A 99 19.54 15.23 -19.59
CA GLU A 99 20.32 14.25 -18.83
C GLU A 99 19.43 13.20 -18.14
N VAL A 100 18.28 13.64 -17.64
CA VAL A 100 17.34 12.81 -16.86
C VAL A 100 16.07 12.51 -17.68
N GLN A 101 16.00 12.98 -18.93
CA GLN A 101 14.85 12.89 -19.84
C GLN A 101 13.49 13.21 -19.17
N SER A 102 13.49 14.17 -18.25
CA SER A 102 12.33 14.50 -17.41
C SER A 102 12.08 16.01 -17.31
N CYS A 103 10.85 16.35 -16.98
CA CYS A 103 10.34 17.70 -16.87
C CYS A 103 10.33 18.15 -15.41
N THR A 104 10.87 19.34 -15.16
CA THR A 104 10.66 20.06 -13.92
C THR A 104 9.49 21.03 -14.10
N CYS A 105 8.39 20.77 -13.39
CA CYS A 105 7.17 21.58 -13.43
C CYS A 105 7.22 22.65 -12.33
N THR A 106 6.62 23.82 -12.57
CA THR A 106 6.71 24.97 -11.64
C THR A 106 5.63 24.99 -10.57
N THR A 107 4.65 24.08 -10.63
CA THR A 107 3.49 24.02 -9.72
C THR A 107 3.35 22.63 -9.09
N GLU A 108 3.23 22.58 -7.75
CA GLU A 108 3.13 21.34 -6.95
C GLU A 108 1.77 20.61 -7.09
N HIS A 109 0.78 21.19 -7.76
CA HIS A 109 -0.62 20.71 -7.74
C HIS A 109 -1.25 20.43 -9.10
N SER A 110 -0.52 20.53 -10.21
CA SER A 110 -1.02 20.05 -11.51
C SER A 110 -0.36 18.71 -11.84
N SER A 111 -1.18 17.72 -12.15
CA SER A 111 -0.82 16.51 -12.92
C SER A 111 0.37 16.76 -13.86
N ALA A 112 1.40 15.93 -13.74
CA ALA A 112 2.71 16.07 -14.38
C ALA A 112 2.67 16.81 -15.74
N CYS A 113 3.38 17.93 -15.86
CA CYS A 113 3.56 18.66 -17.13
C CYS A 113 4.37 17.87 -18.18
N GLN A 114 4.65 16.59 -17.89
CA GLN A 114 5.50 15.67 -18.62
C GLN A 114 4.72 15.04 -19.77
N GLY A 115 4.93 15.57 -20.97
CA GLY A 115 4.47 14.91 -22.19
C GLY A 115 5.28 13.64 -22.51
N THR A 116 4.77 12.88 -23.47
CA THR A 116 5.42 11.66 -23.98
C THR A 116 6.76 11.97 -24.63
N VAL A 117 7.85 11.40 -24.10
CA VAL A 117 9.20 11.47 -24.67
C VAL A 117 9.45 10.21 -25.52
N PRO A 118 9.62 10.32 -26.85
CA PRO A 118 9.91 9.17 -27.71
C PRO A 118 11.34 8.67 -27.51
N CYS A 119 11.68 7.49 -28.03
CA CYS A 119 13.02 6.90 -27.90
C CYS A 119 14.03 7.43 -28.91
N GLU A 120 15.32 7.33 -28.58
CA GLU A 120 16.40 7.54 -29.54
C GLU A 120 16.46 6.33 -30.50
N VAL A 121 16.58 6.59 -31.80
CA VAL A 121 16.65 5.52 -32.82
C VAL A 121 18.06 4.91 -32.76
N GLY A 122 18.22 3.79 -32.05
CA GLY A 122 19.50 3.08 -31.91
C GLY A 122 19.47 1.96 -30.86
N GLU A 123 20.61 1.30 -30.63
CA GLU A 123 20.80 0.35 -29.53
C GLU A 123 21.02 1.13 -28.22
N GLY A 124 20.02 1.08 -27.33
CA GLY A 124 20.07 1.68 -26.01
C GLY A 124 19.10 1.01 -25.06
N SER A 125 19.48 0.91 -23.79
CA SER A 125 18.67 0.31 -22.73
C SER A 125 17.50 1.22 -22.34
N ALA A 126 16.29 0.67 -22.39
CA ALA A 126 15.05 1.21 -21.85
C ALA A 126 14.31 2.22 -22.74
N CYS A 127 13.45 1.68 -23.62
CA CYS A 127 12.54 2.46 -24.48
C CYS A 127 11.15 2.68 -23.84
N LEU A 128 10.37 3.66 -24.33
CA LEU A 128 8.96 3.94 -24.05
C LEU A 128 8.03 3.68 -25.26
N SER A 129 8.51 3.86 -26.50
CA SER A 129 7.82 3.42 -27.74
C SER A 129 8.79 3.33 -28.91
N CYS A 130 8.59 2.33 -29.76
CA CYS A 130 9.41 1.95 -30.90
C CYS A 130 8.77 2.44 -32.21
N ALA A 131 9.60 2.62 -33.25
CA ALA A 131 9.11 3.01 -34.57
C ALA A 131 8.18 1.92 -35.16
N PRO A 132 7.03 2.28 -35.76
CA PRO A 132 6.06 1.32 -36.29
C PRO A 132 6.63 0.43 -37.40
N ASP A 133 7.64 0.91 -38.12
CA ASP A 133 8.28 0.20 -39.22
C ASP A 133 9.33 -0.84 -38.77
N ASN A 134 9.69 -0.89 -37.48
CA ASN A 134 10.76 -1.75 -36.94
C ASN A 134 10.46 -2.30 -35.53
N ILE A 135 9.23 -2.77 -35.31
CA ILE A 135 8.77 -3.32 -34.01
C ILE A 135 9.67 -4.45 -33.49
N THR A 136 10.27 -5.26 -34.38
CA THR A 136 11.10 -6.42 -34.02
C THR A 136 12.53 -6.10 -33.58
N ARG A 137 12.98 -4.84 -33.73
CA ARG A 137 14.34 -4.40 -33.31
C ARG A 137 14.36 -3.71 -31.95
N CYS A 138 13.22 -3.59 -31.30
CA CYS A 138 13.12 -2.94 -30.00
C CYS A 138 13.42 -3.95 -28.89
N GLY A 139 14.49 -3.70 -28.11
CA GLY A 139 15.02 -4.66 -27.15
C GLY A 139 14.19 -4.77 -25.85
N SER A 140 14.16 -3.71 -25.04
CA SER A 140 13.59 -3.73 -23.69
C SER A 140 12.98 -2.39 -23.26
N CYS A 141 11.96 -2.46 -22.39
CA CYS A 141 11.34 -1.31 -21.74
C CYS A 141 12.05 -0.97 -20.42
N HIS A 142 11.78 0.21 -19.87
CA HIS A 142 12.15 0.52 -18.48
C HIS A 142 11.58 -0.54 -17.51
N PRO A 143 12.33 -0.92 -16.45
CA PRO A 143 11.82 -1.79 -15.39
C PRO A 143 10.44 -1.31 -14.91
N GLY A 144 9.47 -2.22 -14.84
CA GLY A 144 8.08 -1.88 -14.54
C GLY A 144 7.19 -1.62 -15.76
N ASN A 145 7.69 -1.75 -16.98
CA ASN A 145 6.91 -1.62 -18.21
C ASN A 145 7.12 -2.82 -19.16
N ILE A 146 6.08 -3.22 -19.90
CA ILE A 146 6.12 -4.26 -20.93
C ILE A 146 5.98 -3.68 -22.33
N LEU A 147 6.71 -4.24 -23.29
CA LEU A 147 6.60 -3.85 -24.70
C LEU A 147 5.37 -4.52 -25.32
N HIS A 148 4.33 -3.73 -25.59
CA HIS A 148 3.11 -4.19 -26.26
C HIS A 148 2.91 -3.44 -27.58
N LEU A 149 2.99 -4.17 -28.70
CA LEU A 149 2.82 -3.62 -30.06
C LEU A 149 3.72 -2.40 -30.35
N GLY A 150 4.96 -2.43 -29.88
CA GLY A 150 5.91 -1.33 -30.07
C GLY A 150 5.73 -0.16 -29.10
N SER A 151 4.88 -0.25 -28.07
CA SER A 151 4.81 0.76 -27.00
C SER A 151 5.01 0.12 -25.63
N CYS A 152 5.84 0.73 -24.79
CA CYS A 152 6.04 0.31 -23.42
C CYS A 152 4.89 0.83 -22.57
N ARG A 153 4.14 -0.09 -21.97
CA ARG A 153 3.05 0.21 -21.04
C ARG A 153 3.44 -0.22 -19.63
N PRO A 154 2.91 0.43 -18.58
CA PRO A 154 3.06 -0.06 -17.22
C PRO A 154 2.69 -1.54 -17.18
N ASN A 155 3.60 -2.36 -16.66
CA ASN A 155 3.32 -3.76 -16.40
C ASN A 155 2.44 -3.82 -15.16
N ILE A 156 1.15 -3.55 -15.36
CA ILE A 156 0.15 -3.74 -14.33
C ILE A 156 0.05 -5.26 -14.13
N ALA A 157 0.26 -5.72 -12.91
CA ALA A 157 0.11 -7.13 -12.61
C ALA A 157 -1.30 -7.61 -13.02
N ASN A 158 -1.37 -8.81 -13.58
CA ASN A 158 -2.66 -9.41 -13.90
C ASN A 158 -3.47 -9.59 -12.62
N SER A 159 -4.80 -9.65 -12.75
CA SER A 159 -5.69 -9.83 -11.60
C SER A 159 -5.25 -11.02 -10.73
N LEU A 160 -5.22 -10.79 -9.41
CA LEU A 160 -4.93 -11.81 -8.41
C LEU A 160 -6.13 -12.73 -8.13
N ASP A 161 -7.29 -12.48 -8.74
CA ASP A 161 -8.56 -13.20 -8.46
C ASP A 161 -8.45 -14.72 -8.61
N HIS A 162 -7.57 -15.21 -9.48
CA HIS A 162 -7.32 -16.64 -9.65
C HIS A 162 -6.61 -17.24 -8.42
N TYR A 163 -5.73 -16.48 -7.77
CA TYR A 163 -4.91 -16.95 -6.65
C TYR A 163 -5.58 -16.69 -5.31
N LEU A 164 -6.07 -15.47 -5.13
CA LEU A 164 -6.62 -14.97 -3.88
C LEU A 164 -7.50 -13.74 -4.10
N ASN A 165 -8.78 -13.85 -3.74
CA ASN A 165 -9.72 -12.73 -3.83
C ASN A 165 -9.87 -12.03 -2.46
N ILE A 166 -9.14 -10.94 -2.26
CA ILE A 166 -9.14 -10.15 -1.02
C ILE A 166 -10.18 -9.01 -1.06
N ASP A 167 -10.56 -8.55 -2.25
CA ASP A 167 -11.33 -7.30 -2.48
C ASP A 167 -12.83 -7.42 -2.16
N PHE A 168 -13.21 -8.40 -1.34
CA PHE A 168 -14.56 -8.50 -0.81
C PHE A 168 -14.74 -7.53 0.36
N ASP A 169 -15.28 -6.35 0.07
CA ASP A 169 -15.66 -5.34 1.06
C ASP A 169 -17.18 -5.26 1.18
N MET A 170 -17.72 -5.81 2.28
CA MET A 170 -19.11 -5.59 2.67
C MET A 170 -19.21 -4.26 3.42
N PRO A 171 -20.17 -3.37 3.15
CA PRO A 171 -20.30 -2.10 3.86
C PRO A 171 -20.35 -2.29 5.39
N ASP A 172 -19.62 -1.46 6.15
CA ASP A 172 -19.52 -1.62 7.61
C ASP A 172 -20.89 -1.57 8.32
N THR A 173 -21.87 -0.88 7.75
CA THR A 173 -23.25 -0.84 8.26
C THR A 173 -23.95 -2.19 8.17
N GLU A 174 -23.75 -2.91 7.06
CA GLU A 174 -24.30 -4.25 6.85
C GLU A 174 -23.58 -5.27 7.74
N VAL A 175 -22.24 -5.22 7.79
CA VAL A 175 -21.42 -6.04 8.70
C VAL A 175 -21.90 -5.87 10.14
N LYS A 176 -22.07 -4.62 10.60
CA LYS A 176 -22.53 -4.33 11.95
C LYS A 176 -23.91 -4.94 12.22
N TYR A 177 -24.85 -4.76 11.29
CA TYR A 177 -26.20 -5.31 11.43
C TYR A 177 -26.18 -6.85 11.54
N LEU A 178 -25.44 -7.52 10.66
CA LEU A 178 -25.36 -8.99 10.64
C LEU A 178 -24.65 -9.55 11.88
N LEU A 179 -23.57 -8.88 12.34
CA LEU A 179 -22.86 -9.26 13.57
C LEU A 179 -23.71 -9.07 14.82
N GLN A 180 -24.48 -7.98 14.91
CA GLN A 180 -25.39 -7.74 16.03
C GLN A 180 -26.52 -8.78 16.10
N GLN A 181 -26.98 -9.26 14.95
CA GLN A 181 -27.95 -10.35 14.86
C GLN A 181 -27.33 -11.75 15.02
N LEU A 182 -26.00 -11.84 15.14
CA LEU A 182 -25.25 -13.10 15.16
C LEU A 182 -25.63 -14.01 13.98
N ASP A 183 -25.79 -13.41 12.80
CA ASP A 183 -26.29 -14.09 11.61
C ASP A 183 -25.34 -15.21 11.16
N SER A 184 -25.87 -16.42 11.03
CA SER A 184 -25.13 -17.61 10.62
C SER A 184 -24.43 -17.50 9.26
N ARG A 185 -24.86 -16.57 8.39
CA ARG A 185 -24.22 -16.34 7.09
C ARG A 185 -22.81 -15.76 7.21
N MET A 186 -22.54 -15.04 8.29
CA MET A 186 -21.20 -14.53 8.61
C MET A 186 -20.41 -15.48 9.51
N GLU A 187 -21.00 -16.55 10.03
CA GLU A 187 -20.31 -17.47 10.93
C GLU A 187 -19.28 -18.29 10.15
N VAL A 188 -18.00 -18.12 10.50
CA VAL A 188 -16.93 -18.97 9.98
C VAL A 188 -16.83 -20.18 10.89
N HIS A 189 -17.02 -21.37 10.32
CA HIS A 189 -16.92 -22.61 11.07
C HIS A 189 -15.53 -22.77 11.69
N ALA A 190 -15.45 -22.75 13.01
CA ALA A 190 -14.24 -22.97 13.77
C ALA A 190 -14.45 -24.03 14.86
N ILE A 191 -13.45 -24.89 15.04
CA ILE A 191 -13.46 -25.96 16.02
C ILE A 191 -12.97 -25.40 17.36
N TYR A 192 -13.80 -25.52 18.39
CA TYR A 192 -13.44 -25.19 19.76
C TYR A 192 -12.51 -26.26 20.36
N ILE A 193 -11.41 -25.81 20.95
CA ILE A 193 -10.40 -26.64 21.60
C ILE A 193 -10.02 -25.97 22.92
N SER A 194 -10.27 -26.64 24.05
CA SER A 194 -9.78 -26.22 25.37
C SER A 194 -9.66 -27.43 26.29
N ASN A 195 -8.60 -27.44 27.09
CA ASN A 195 -8.43 -28.40 28.18
C ASN A 195 -8.99 -27.88 29.51
N ASP A 196 -9.20 -26.55 29.61
CA ASP A 196 -9.57 -25.88 30.86
C ASP A 196 -11.09 -25.75 31.00
N VAL A 197 -11.78 -25.40 29.90
CA VAL A 197 -13.20 -25.08 29.92
C VAL A 197 -13.95 -25.92 28.89
N ARG A 198 -15.08 -26.50 29.30
CA ARG A 198 -16.02 -27.16 28.39
C ARG A 198 -17.20 -26.23 28.11
N LEU A 199 -17.53 -26.04 26.84
CA LEU A 199 -18.72 -25.27 26.47
C LEU A 199 -19.98 -25.91 27.07
N GLY A 200 -20.88 -25.08 27.56
CA GLY A 200 -22.13 -25.53 28.17
C GLY A 200 -22.00 -26.04 29.63
N SER A 201 -20.81 -25.99 30.23
CA SER A 201 -20.56 -26.42 31.62
C SER A 201 -20.19 -25.25 32.52
N TRP A 202 -20.65 -25.30 33.77
CA TRP A 202 -20.21 -24.37 34.82
C TRP A 202 -18.80 -24.72 35.29
N PHE A 203 -17.97 -23.71 35.50
CA PHE A 203 -16.62 -23.84 36.03
C PHE A 203 -16.33 -22.72 37.03
N ASN A 204 -15.38 -22.97 37.95
CA ASN A 204 -14.88 -21.96 38.85
C ASN A 204 -13.70 -21.22 38.17
N PRO A 205 -13.87 -19.95 37.77
CA PRO A 205 -12.81 -19.18 37.12
C PRO A 205 -11.61 -18.88 38.03
N ALA A 206 -11.75 -18.99 39.36
CA ALA A 206 -10.66 -18.77 40.32
C ALA A 206 -9.66 -19.93 40.40
N TRP A 207 -10.03 -21.13 39.91
CA TRP A 207 -9.18 -22.32 40.04
C TRP A 207 -7.89 -22.23 39.18
N ARG A 208 -7.92 -21.48 38.08
CA ARG A 208 -6.74 -21.27 37.24
C ARG A 208 -6.54 -19.81 36.89
N LYS A 209 -5.31 -19.33 37.07
CA LYS A 209 -4.88 -17.96 36.75
C LYS A 209 -5.11 -17.58 35.27
N ARG A 210 -5.05 -18.56 34.36
CA ARG A 210 -5.23 -18.38 32.91
C ARG A 210 -5.89 -19.62 32.32
N MET A 211 -7.07 -19.46 31.74
CA MET A 211 -7.75 -20.52 30.99
C MET A 211 -7.61 -20.24 29.51
N LEU A 212 -7.19 -21.23 28.73
CA LEU A 212 -6.99 -21.08 27.30
C LEU A 212 -8.16 -21.68 26.53
N LEU A 213 -8.82 -20.84 25.74
CA LEU A 213 -9.86 -21.22 24.78
C LEU A 213 -9.27 -21.03 23.39
N THR A 214 -9.35 -22.04 22.52
CA THR A 214 -8.82 -21.94 21.16
C THR A 214 -9.92 -22.24 20.15
N LEU A 215 -10.03 -21.41 19.12
CA LEU A 215 -10.86 -21.64 17.95
C LEU A 215 -9.96 -21.86 16.75
N LYS A 216 -10.13 -22.97 16.03
CA LYS A 216 -9.36 -23.28 14.82
C LYS A 216 -10.28 -23.41 13.63
N SER A 217 -10.16 -22.53 12.63
CA SER A 217 -11.03 -22.51 11.45
C SER A 217 -10.77 -23.69 10.52
N ASN A 218 -9.53 -24.18 10.46
CA ASN A 218 -9.13 -25.09 9.39
C ASN A 218 -8.23 -26.22 9.90
N LYS A 219 -8.75 -27.46 9.90
CA LYS A 219 -7.93 -28.67 10.11
C LYS A 219 -7.65 -29.42 8.80
N ASN A 220 -8.53 -29.32 7.80
CA ASN A 220 -8.59 -30.26 6.66
C ASN A 220 -8.80 -29.62 5.26
N LYS A 221 -8.99 -28.29 5.10
CA LYS A 221 -9.28 -27.64 3.79
C LYS A 221 -8.22 -26.62 3.40
N SER A 222 -7.10 -27.05 2.84
CA SER A 222 -5.97 -26.18 2.48
C SER A 222 -6.26 -25.11 1.42
N ASN A 223 -7.40 -25.19 0.72
CA ASN A 223 -7.80 -24.28 -0.36
C ASN A 223 -8.70 -23.12 0.07
N LEU A 224 -8.90 -22.93 1.38
CA LEU A 224 -9.63 -21.80 1.95
C LEU A 224 -8.77 -21.08 2.98
N ILE A 225 -8.80 -19.77 2.93
CA ILE A 225 -8.33 -18.90 4.02
C ILE A 225 -9.49 -18.05 4.52
N HIS A 226 -9.40 -17.59 5.77
CA HIS A 226 -10.53 -16.98 6.47
C HIS A 226 -10.18 -15.57 6.92
N MET A 227 -11.12 -14.65 6.72
CA MET A 227 -11.07 -13.30 7.22
C MET A 227 -11.84 -13.20 8.54
N LEU A 228 -11.22 -12.60 9.55
CA LEU A 228 -11.82 -12.31 10.85
C LEU A 228 -12.45 -10.92 10.81
N MET A 229 -13.74 -10.83 11.09
CA MET A 229 -14.48 -9.56 11.19
C MET A 229 -15.16 -9.37 12.55
N GLY A 230 -15.32 -10.43 13.33
CA GLY A 230 -15.84 -10.32 14.69
C GLY A 230 -15.73 -11.61 15.49
N ILE A 231 -15.84 -11.47 16.80
CA ILE A 231 -15.84 -12.58 17.75
C ILE A 231 -17.04 -12.38 18.67
N SER A 232 -17.80 -13.45 18.94
CA SER A 232 -18.84 -13.41 19.96
C SER A 232 -18.72 -14.59 20.90
N PHE A 233 -18.89 -14.33 22.19
CA PHE A 233 -19.06 -15.38 23.17
C PHE A 233 -20.21 -15.08 24.11
N GLN A 234 -20.91 -16.15 24.52
CA GLN A 234 -22.01 -16.07 25.45
C GLN A 234 -21.53 -16.55 26.83
N ILE A 235 -21.41 -15.62 27.78
CA ILE A 235 -21.03 -15.93 29.17
C ILE A 235 -22.22 -15.75 30.09
N CYS A 236 -22.42 -16.73 30.96
CA CYS A 236 -23.33 -16.65 32.09
C CYS A 236 -22.54 -16.68 33.40
N SER A 237 -22.90 -15.80 34.33
CA SER A 237 -22.44 -15.83 35.71
C SER A 237 -23.59 -16.12 36.67
N THR A 238 -23.23 -16.56 37.87
CA THR A 238 -24.16 -16.69 39.01
C THR A 238 -24.58 -15.31 39.52
N LYS A 239 -25.79 -15.19 40.09
CA LYS A 239 -26.46 -13.90 40.40
C LYS A 239 -25.70 -12.95 41.35
N ASN A 240 -24.74 -13.46 42.12
CA ASN A 240 -23.94 -12.68 43.09
C ASN A 240 -22.43 -12.74 42.80
N SER A 241 -22.03 -13.14 41.59
CA SER A 241 -20.61 -13.19 41.24
C SER A 241 -20.05 -11.77 41.12
N THR A 242 -18.96 -11.51 41.84
CA THR A 242 -18.15 -10.28 41.70
C THR A 242 -17.14 -10.38 40.57
N LEU A 243 -17.14 -11.50 39.83
CA LEU A 243 -16.14 -11.77 38.82
C LEU A 243 -16.57 -11.29 37.44
N GLU A 244 -15.67 -10.54 36.81
CA GLU A 244 -15.83 -10.10 35.43
C GLU A 244 -14.80 -10.77 34.52
N PRO A 245 -15.23 -11.37 33.40
CA PRO A 245 -14.33 -11.99 32.45
C PRO A 245 -13.54 -10.94 31.67
N VAL A 246 -12.23 -11.10 31.59
CA VAL A 246 -11.31 -10.27 30.82
C VAL A 246 -10.63 -11.16 29.77
N PRO A 247 -11.14 -11.19 28.52
CA PRO A 247 -10.54 -11.96 27.44
C PRO A 247 -9.35 -11.22 26.84
N ALA A 248 -8.19 -11.87 26.79
CA ALA A 248 -7.05 -11.43 25.99
C ALA A 248 -6.98 -12.29 24.72
N ILE A 249 -7.11 -11.67 23.55
CA ILE A 249 -7.20 -12.36 22.27
C ILE A 249 -5.86 -12.28 21.54
N TYR A 250 -5.39 -13.43 21.07
CA TYR A 250 -4.27 -13.58 20.16
C TYR A 250 -4.73 -14.28 18.90
N VAL A 251 -4.40 -13.73 17.73
CA VAL A 251 -4.84 -14.27 16.45
C VAL A 251 -3.62 -14.72 15.65
N ASN A 252 -3.64 -15.97 15.21
CA ASN A 252 -2.67 -16.51 14.26
C ASN A 252 -3.31 -16.54 12.87
N PRO A 253 -2.72 -15.88 11.85
CA PRO A 253 -3.32 -15.78 10.52
C PRO A 253 -3.37 -17.10 9.74
N PHE A 254 -2.37 -17.98 9.87
CA PHE A 254 -2.19 -19.16 8.98
C PHE A 254 -1.66 -20.43 9.64
N GLY A 255 -1.41 -20.39 10.93
CA GLY A 255 -0.85 -21.48 11.72
C GLY A 255 -1.68 -21.76 12.96
N GLY A 256 -1.07 -22.44 13.92
CA GLY A 256 -1.66 -22.72 15.23
C GLY A 256 -0.72 -22.45 16.40
N SER A 257 0.44 -21.85 16.14
CA SER A 257 1.38 -21.50 17.20
C SER A 257 0.97 -20.19 17.87
N HIS A 258 0.94 -20.20 19.19
CA HIS A 258 0.73 -18.99 19.97
C HIS A 258 1.86 -17.96 19.78
N SER A 259 3.10 -18.42 19.54
CA SER A 259 4.25 -17.53 19.36
C SER A 259 4.22 -16.71 18.07
N GLU A 260 3.45 -17.17 17.08
CA GLU A 260 3.26 -16.52 15.77
C GLU A 260 1.88 -15.83 15.70
N SER A 261 1.32 -15.49 16.87
CA SER A 261 0.05 -14.79 16.99
C SER A 261 0.28 -13.33 17.36
N TRP A 262 -0.49 -12.44 16.75
CA TRP A 262 -0.51 -11.03 17.15
C TRP A 262 -1.55 -10.80 18.25
N PHE A 263 -1.29 -9.84 19.13
CA PHE A 263 -2.18 -9.49 20.23
C PHE A 263 -3.22 -8.47 19.79
N MET A 264 -4.50 -8.74 20.08
CA MET A 264 -5.58 -7.83 19.75
C MET A 264 -5.70 -6.71 20.81
N PRO A 265 -5.51 -5.44 20.44
CA PRO A 265 -5.45 -4.32 21.39
C PRO A 265 -6.84 -3.82 21.81
N VAL A 266 -7.67 -4.73 22.33
CA VAL A 266 -8.99 -4.36 22.87
C VAL A 266 -8.81 -3.35 24.01
N ASN A 267 -9.68 -2.34 24.08
CA ASN A 267 -9.62 -1.18 24.99
C ASN A 267 -8.55 -0.12 24.67
N GLN A 268 -7.84 -0.21 23.54
CA GLN A 268 -6.97 0.89 23.08
C GLN A 268 -7.76 1.95 22.31
N GLN A 269 -7.22 3.17 22.27
CA GLN A 269 -7.81 4.29 21.54
C GLN A 269 -7.96 3.93 20.04
N ASP A 270 -9.12 4.25 19.46
CA ASP A 270 -9.51 3.96 18.07
C ASP A 270 -9.71 2.48 17.69
N PHE A 271 -9.46 1.53 18.61
CA PHE A 271 -9.74 0.11 18.40
C PHE A 271 -11.12 -0.28 18.98
N PRO A 272 -11.88 -1.21 18.35
CA PRO A 272 -13.18 -1.62 18.85
C PRO A 272 -13.12 -2.29 20.22
N ASP A 273 -14.18 -2.11 21.00
CA ASP A 273 -14.37 -2.75 22.31
C ASP A 273 -15.60 -3.68 22.29
N TRP A 274 -15.75 -4.48 23.34
CA TRP A 274 -16.82 -5.43 23.56
C TRP A 274 -18.17 -4.75 23.74
N GLU A 275 -19.12 -5.04 22.85
CA GLU A 275 -20.52 -4.74 23.06
C GLU A 275 -21.18 -5.86 23.89
N ARG A 276 -21.81 -5.50 25.01
CA ARG A 276 -22.49 -6.45 25.91
C ARG A 276 -23.99 -6.36 25.76
N THR A 277 -24.63 -7.48 25.40
CA THR A 277 -26.09 -7.59 25.29
C THR A 277 -26.62 -8.62 26.28
N LYS A 278 -27.52 -8.22 27.18
CA LYS A 278 -28.11 -9.11 28.18
C LYS A 278 -29.17 -10.01 27.54
N LEU A 279 -29.12 -11.31 27.84
CA LEU A 279 -29.99 -12.32 27.20
C LEU A 279 -31.26 -12.67 27.98
N ASP A 280 -31.18 -12.73 29.31
CA ASP A 280 -32.33 -13.10 30.16
C ASP A 280 -32.26 -12.41 31.53
N ALA A 281 -33.41 -12.27 32.20
CA ALA A 281 -33.53 -11.64 33.52
C ALA A 281 -33.24 -12.62 34.68
N SER A 282 -33.35 -13.93 34.42
CA SER A 282 -33.26 -14.98 35.44
C SER A 282 -31.82 -15.41 35.81
N LEU A 283 -30.86 -15.24 34.89
CA LEU A 283 -29.43 -15.50 35.02
C LEU A 283 -28.64 -14.30 34.48
N GLN A 284 -27.45 -14.04 35.02
CA GLN A 284 -26.57 -12.98 34.51
C GLN A 284 -25.85 -13.46 33.23
N CYS A 285 -26.60 -13.65 32.14
CA CYS A 285 -26.07 -14.07 30.85
C CYS A 285 -25.96 -12.90 29.88
N TYR A 286 -24.78 -12.76 29.28
CA TYR A 286 -24.46 -11.71 28.32
C TYR A 286 -23.82 -12.30 27.07
N ASN A 287 -24.20 -11.77 25.91
CA ASN A 287 -23.42 -11.86 24.69
C ASN A 287 -22.39 -10.75 24.70
N TRP A 288 -21.13 -11.13 24.52
CA TRP A 288 -20.04 -10.21 24.33
C TRP A 288 -19.62 -10.32 22.88
N THR A 289 -19.79 -9.25 22.13
CA THR A 289 -19.50 -9.22 20.71
C THR A 289 -18.47 -8.14 20.44
N LEU A 290 -17.34 -8.52 19.84
CA LEU A 290 -16.31 -7.61 19.36
C LEU A 290 -16.43 -7.51 17.85
N MET A 291 -16.68 -6.30 17.35
CA MET A 291 -16.86 -6.03 15.93
C MET A 291 -15.65 -5.28 15.37
N LEU A 292 -14.92 -5.90 14.45
CA LEU A 292 -13.71 -5.31 13.85
C LEU A 292 -14.04 -4.41 12.65
N GLY A 293 -15.07 -4.76 11.86
CA GLY A 293 -15.41 -4.08 10.61
C GLY A 293 -14.32 -4.22 9.55
N ASN A 294 -14.41 -3.46 8.46
CA ASN A 294 -13.43 -3.50 7.36
C ASN A 294 -12.09 -2.88 7.74
N LYS A 295 -12.08 -1.88 8.63
CA LYS A 295 -10.85 -1.20 9.05
C LYS A 295 -9.88 -2.14 9.77
N TRP A 296 -10.40 -3.07 10.56
CA TRP A 296 -9.59 -3.92 11.44
C TRP A 296 -9.67 -5.42 11.11
N LYS A 297 -10.25 -5.78 9.96
CA LYS A 297 -10.30 -7.17 9.50
C LYS A 297 -8.89 -7.70 9.22
N SER A 298 -8.65 -8.96 9.55
CA SER A 298 -7.38 -9.61 9.29
C SER A 298 -7.56 -11.12 9.12
N PHE A 299 -6.54 -11.80 8.58
CA PHE A 299 -6.58 -13.24 8.41
C PHE A 299 -6.59 -13.97 9.75
N PHE A 300 -7.25 -15.12 9.80
CA PHE A 300 -7.16 -16.04 10.92
C PHE A 300 -7.23 -17.51 10.51
N GLU A 301 -6.41 -18.31 11.17
CA GLU A 301 -6.51 -19.77 11.19
C GLU A 301 -6.78 -20.27 12.61
N THR A 302 -6.15 -19.64 13.59
CA THR A 302 -6.35 -19.95 15.01
C THR A 302 -6.55 -18.68 15.82
N VAL A 303 -7.57 -18.66 16.68
CA VAL A 303 -7.80 -17.61 17.68
C VAL A 303 -7.61 -18.20 19.07
N HIS A 304 -6.63 -17.69 19.79
CA HIS A 304 -6.36 -18.04 21.18
C HIS A 304 -6.95 -16.97 22.10
N ILE A 305 -7.77 -17.37 23.05
CA ILE A 305 -8.42 -16.48 24.00
C ILE A 305 -7.97 -16.91 25.39
N TYR A 306 -7.20 -16.05 26.04
CA TYR A 306 -6.87 -16.21 27.46
C TYR A 306 -7.95 -15.53 28.27
N LEU A 307 -8.75 -16.34 28.94
CA LEU A 307 -9.74 -15.85 29.87
C LEU A 307 -9.11 -15.71 31.25
N ARG A 308 -9.20 -14.50 31.80
CA ARG A 308 -8.92 -14.19 33.21
C ARG A 308 -10.19 -13.63 33.85
N SER A 309 -10.31 -13.76 35.17
CA SER A 309 -11.38 -13.12 35.93
C SER A 309 -10.79 -12.04 36.84
N ARG A 310 -11.42 -10.86 36.86
CA ARG A 310 -11.14 -9.79 37.83
C ARG A 310 -12.27 -9.70 38.86
N ILE A 311 -11.94 -9.34 40.10
CA ILE A 311 -12.95 -9.00 41.12
C ILE A 311 -13.32 -7.52 40.95
N LEU A 312 -14.61 -7.22 40.86
CA LEU A 312 -15.12 -5.85 40.93
C LEU A 312 -15.02 -5.35 42.38
N THR A 313 -14.21 -4.31 42.61
CA THR A 313 -14.09 -3.62 43.91
C THR A 313 -14.66 -2.22 43.81
N ASP A 314 -15.54 -1.83 44.74
CA ASP A 314 -16.26 -0.55 44.76
C ASP A 314 -15.40 0.67 45.19
N ASP A 315 -14.08 0.56 45.26
CA ASP A 315 -13.22 1.57 45.89
C ASP A 315 -12.64 2.59 44.88
N PRO A 316 -13.07 3.87 44.88
CA PRO A 316 -12.71 4.87 43.87
C PRO A 316 -11.31 5.47 44.05
N THR A 317 -10.54 4.99 45.03
CA THR A 317 -9.20 5.50 45.39
C THR A 317 -8.04 4.70 44.80
N VAL A 318 -8.32 3.51 44.26
CA VAL A 318 -7.33 2.70 43.55
C VAL A 318 -7.26 3.21 42.12
N ASN A 319 -6.21 3.95 41.78
CA ASN A 319 -5.87 4.19 40.38
C ASN A 319 -5.77 2.84 39.67
N GLU A 320 -6.63 2.62 38.66
CA GLU A 320 -6.70 1.43 37.80
C GLU A 320 -5.41 1.29 36.95
N THR A 321 -4.26 1.15 37.60
CA THR A 321 -3.06 0.70 36.93
C THR A 321 -3.20 -0.81 36.72
N LEU A 322 -2.98 -1.24 35.47
CA LEU A 322 -3.00 -2.61 34.94
C LEU A 322 -2.00 -3.56 35.65
N PHE A 323 -2.02 -3.64 36.97
CA PHE A 323 -1.24 -4.57 37.76
C PHE A 323 -2.10 -5.75 38.18
N TYR A 324 -1.90 -6.83 37.45
CA TYR A 324 -2.47 -8.16 37.68
C TYR A 324 -1.84 -8.77 38.95
N GLU A 325 -2.32 -8.41 40.14
CA GLU A 325 -1.92 -9.12 41.35
C GLU A 325 -2.69 -10.46 41.47
N PRO A 326 -2.04 -11.56 41.89
CA PRO A 326 -2.67 -12.86 42.04
C PRO A 326 -3.78 -12.82 43.09
N LEU A 327 -4.89 -13.51 42.83
CA LEU A 327 -5.83 -13.86 43.88
C LEU A 327 -5.14 -14.84 44.84
N ASP A 328 -4.88 -14.40 46.07
CA ASP A 328 -4.44 -15.28 47.15
C ASP A 328 -5.61 -16.17 47.56
N LEU A 329 -5.37 -17.49 47.51
CA LEU A 329 -6.37 -18.53 47.75
C LEU A 329 -6.85 -18.60 49.21
N ASP A 330 -6.23 -17.83 50.11
CA ASP A 330 -6.47 -17.89 51.56
C ASP A 330 -7.73 -17.11 52.01
N ASP A 331 -8.34 -16.31 51.13
CA ASP A 331 -9.54 -15.54 51.47
C ASP A 331 -10.82 -16.33 51.16
N HIS A 332 -11.04 -17.41 51.91
CA HIS A 332 -12.16 -18.35 51.80
C HIS A 332 -13.56 -17.76 52.13
N THR A 333 -13.71 -16.43 52.20
CA THR A 333 -14.93 -15.77 52.69
C THR A 333 -15.77 -15.09 51.61
N THR A 334 -15.31 -15.02 50.35
CA THR A 334 -16.08 -14.42 49.25
C THR A 334 -16.50 -15.49 48.24
N ASP A 335 -17.82 -15.65 48.08
CA ASP A 335 -18.41 -16.55 47.09
C ASP A 335 -18.21 -15.94 45.68
N LEU A 336 -17.02 -16.13 45.12
CA LEU A 336 -16.58 -15.51 43.85
C LEU A 336 -17.50 -15.88 42.66
N GLY A 337 -18.30 -16.93 42.80
CA GLY A 337 -19.32 -17.34 41.84
C GLY A 337 -18.78 -18.15 40.67
N TYR A 338 -19.67 -18.91 40.03
CA TYR A 338 -19.34 -19.75 38.87
C TYR A 338 -19.62 -19.03 37.55
N MET A 339 -18.86 -19.40 36.52
CA MET A 339 -19.06 -18.95 35.14
C MET A 339 -19.39 -20.13 34.23
N LYS A 340 -20.10 -19.85 33.14
CA LYS A 340 -20.44 -20.80 32.07
C LYS A 340 -20.30 -20.11 30.72
N ILE A 341 -19.55 -20.70 29.82
CA ILE A 341 -19.49 -20.26 28.41
C ILE A 341 -20.39 -21.18 27.60
N ASN A 342 -21.48 -20.65 27.06
CA ASN A 342 -22.44 -21.45 26.28
C ASN A 342 -21.96 -21.64 24.83
N SER A 343 -21.50 -20.57 24.21
CA SER A 343 -21.03 -20.58 22.83
C SER A 343 -19.88 -19.61 22.64
N LEU A 344 -19.00 -19.94 21.70
CA LEU A 344 -17.90 -19.11 21.24
C LEU A 344 -17.84 -19.22 19.72
N LYS A 345 -18.00 -18.10 19.03
CA LYS A 345 -18.15 -18.01 17.58
C LYS A 345 -17.22 -16.98 16.98
N VAL A 346 -16.80 -17.24 15.75
CA VAL A 346 -16.04 -16.31 14.92
C VAL A 346 -16.87 -15.93 13.71
N PHE A 347 -16.82 -14.65 13.35
CA PHE A 347 -17.54 -14.11 12.21
C PHE A 347 -16.60 -13.49 11.20
N GLY A 348 -16.98 -13.59 9.93
CA GLY A 348 -16.26 -13.08 8.77
C GLY A 348 -16.62 -13.85 7.50
N TYR A 349 -15.64 -14.12 6.65
CA TYR A 349 -15.87 -14.82 5.39
C TYR A 349 -14.68 -15.71 5.01
N SER A 350 -14.95 -16.69 4.15
CA SER A 350 -13.93 -17.60 3.61
C SER A 350 -13.70 -17.26 2.15
N MET A 351 -12.43 -17.22 1.75
CA MET A 351 -12.03 -16.97 0.36
C MET A 351 -11.26 -18.16 -0.19
N HIS A 352 -11.40 -18.38 -1.50
CA HIS A 352 -10.62 -19.39 -2.19
C HIS A 352 -9.15 -18.99 -2.20
N PHE A 353 -8.31 -19.99 -2.04
CA PHE A 353 -6.87 -19.86 -2.03
C PHE A 353 -6.27 -20.98 -2.88
N ASP A 354 -5.53 -20.61 -3.91
CA ASP A 354 -4.84 -21.53 -4.81
C ASP A 354 -3.34 -21.62 -4.47
N PRO A 355 -2.93 -22.55 -3.57
CA PRO A 355 -1.53 -22.69 -3.19
C PRO A 355 -0.65 -23.15 -4.36
N GLU A 356 -1.18 -23.94 -5.30
CA GLU A 356 -0.38 -24.49 -6.39
C GLU A 356 -0.12 -23.42 -7.45
N GLY A 357 -1.12 -22.59 -7.77
CA GLY A 357 -0.91 -21.44 -8.65
C GLY A 357 0.14 -20.45 -8.13
N ILE A 358 0.19 -20.20 -6.81
CA ILE A 358 1.21 -19.30 -6.23
C ILE A 358 2.59 -19.98 -6.23
N LYS A 359 2.67 -21.29 -6.01
CA LYS A 359 3.94 -22.02 -6.16
C LYS A 359 4.45 -21.97 -7.59
N ASP A 360 3.57 -22.14 -8.58
CA ASP A 360 3.94 -22.02 -10.00
C ASP A 360 4.45 -20.60 -10.32
N LEU A 361 3.85 -19.57 -9.72
CA LEU A 361 4.33 -18.19 -9.84
C LEU A 361 5.74 -18.01 -9.24
N ILE A 362 6.01 -18.64 -8.10
CA ILE A 362 7.33 -18.63 -7.46
C ILE A 362 8.35 -19.40 -8.31
N LEU A 363 7.97 -20.54 -8.91
CA LEU A 363 8.84 -21.30 -9.81
C LEU A 363 9.26 -20.49 -11.04
N GLN A 364 8.39 -19.62 -11.54
CA GLN A 364 8.70 -18.72 -12.66
C GLN A 364 9.78 -17.67 -12.32
N LEU A 365 10.06 -17.43 -11.03
CA LEU A 365 11.19 -16.58 -10.63
C LEU A 365 12.53 -17.23 -10.96
N ASP A 366 12.61 -18.56 -10.84
CA ASP A 366 13.84 -19.33 -11.04
C ASP A 366 13.97 -19.88 -12.47
N TYR A 367 12.83 -20.28 -13.05
CA TYR A 367 12.75 -20.92 -14.36
C TYR A 367 11.78 -20.17 -15.28
N PRO A 368 12.10 -18.91 -15.66
CA PRO A 368 11.22 -18.14 -16.53
C PRO A 368 11.24 -18.69 -17.96
N TYR A 369 10.05 -18.82 -18.57
CA TYR A 369 9.94 -19.20 -19.99
C TYR A 369 10.48 -18.09 -20.93
N THR A 370 10.36 -16.82 -20.52
CA THR A 370 10.95 -15.62 -21.16
C THR A 370 11.27 -14.56 -20.09
N GLN A 371 12.14 -13.59 -20.36
CA GLN A 371 12.41 -12.49 -19.39
C GLN A 371 11.13 -11.72 -19.01
N GLY A 372 10.22 -11.48 -19.96
CA GLY A 372 8.94 -10.81 -19.69
C GLY A 372 8.01 -11.59 -18.76
N THR A 373 8.11 -12.93 -18.72
CA THR A 373 7.35 -13.76 -17.77
C THR A 373 7.90 -13.68 -16.34
N GLN A 374 9.20 -13.43 -16.18
CA GLN A 374 9.82 -13.28 -14.86
C GLN A 374 9.37 -11.99 -14.18
N ASP A 375 9.45 -10.86 -14.90
CA ASP A 375 9.03 -9.55 -14.37
C ASP A 375 7.55 -9.54 -14.01
N ALA A 376 6.70 -10.17 -14.83
CA ALA A 376 5.28 -10.32 -14.53
C ALA A 376 5.04 -11.10 -13.23
N ALA A 377 5.78 -12.19 -12.99
CA ALA A 377 5.69 -12.95 -11.75
C ALA A 377 6.13 -12.14 -10.53
N PHE A 378 7.22 -11.37 -10.65
CA PHE A 378 7.67 -10.43 -9.63
C PHE A 378 6.60 -9.39 -9.30
N HIS A 379 5.97 -8.77 -10.30
CA HIS A 379 4.90 -7.80 -10.09
C HIS A 379 3.68 -8.41 -9.37
N MET A 380 3.25 -9.61 -9.77
CA MET A 380 2.11 -10.28 -9.12
C MET A 380 2.41 -10.61 -7.65
N LEU A 381 3.62 -11.11 -7.34
CA LEU A 381 4.01 -11.40 -5.97
C LEU A 381 4.16 -10.14 -5.11
N LEU A 382 4.66 -9.03 -5.69
CA LEU A 382 4.72 -7.74 -5.00
C LEU A 382 3.33 -7.20 -4.68
N GLU A 383 2.40 -7.25 -5.64
CA GLU A 383 1.02 -6.83 -5.43
C GLU A 383 0.32 -7.71 -4.38
N MET A 384 0.52 -9.02 -4.45
CA MET A 384 -0.02 -9.96 -3.47
C MET A 384 0.53 -9.67 -2.06
N ARG A 385 1.84 -9.45 -1.94
CA ARG A 385 2.50 -9.05 -0.69
C ARG A 385 1.89 -7.77 -0.12
N ASP A 386 1.75 -6.74 -0.94
CA ASP A 386 1.21 -5.45 -0.51
C ASP A 386 -0.25 -5.58 -0.04
N ARG A 387 -1.12 -6.23 -0.83
CA ARG A 387 -2.53 -6.43 -0.45
C ARG A 387 -2.69 -7.27 0.82
N ILE A 388 -1.88 -8.33 0.99
CA ILE A 388 -1.92 -9.17 2.21
C ILE A 388 -1.41 -8.39 3.42
N ASN A 389 -0.31 -7.66 3.29
CA ASN A 389 0.30 -6.94 4.41
C ASN A 389 -0.49 -5.67 4.77
N ARG A 390 -1.32 -5.11 3.87
CA ARG A 390 -2.31 -4.06 4.23
C ARG A 390 -3.34 -4.52 5.26
N LEU A 391 -3.59 -5.83 5.36
CA LEU A 391 -4.45 -6.44 6.38
C LEU A 391 -3.68 -6.75 7.68
N SER A 392 -2.47 -6.20 7.84
CA SER A 392 -1.73 -6.31 9.08
C SER A 392 -2.52 -5.71 10.24
N PRO A 393 -2.50 -6.33 11.42
CA PRO A 393 -3.14 -5.78 12.60
C PRO A 393 -2.54 -4.43 13.00
N PRO A 394 -3.26 -3.62 13.79
CA PRO A 394 -2.73 -2.38 14.34
C PRO A 394 -1.45 -2.62 15.14
N GLY A 395 -0.45 -1.80 14.88
CA GLY A 395 0.84 -1.87 15.57
C GLY A 395 1.75 -0.71 15.16
N VAL A 396 2.91 -0.61 15.82
CA VAL A 396 3.94 0.39 15.52
C VAL A 396 4.51 0.19 14.11
N GLN A 397 4.62 -1.07 13.68
CA GLN A 397 5.05 -1.46 12.35
C GLN A 397 4.05 -2.49 11.77
N PRO A 398 3.68 -2.39 10.48
CA PRO A 398 2.88 -3.40 9.81
C PRO A 398 3.60 -4.76 9.84
N LEU A 399 2.86 -5.85 10.05
CA LEU A 399 3.43 -7.19 10.10
C LEU A 399 3.58 -7.81 8.71
N ASP A 400 4.64 -8.59 8.51
CA ASP A 400 4.85 -9.37 7.29
C ASP A 400 4.02 -10.67 7.30
N ILE A 401 2.71 -10.51 7.09
CA ILE A 401 1.74 -11.59 6.98
C ILE A 401 1.99 -12.44 5.73
N PHE A 402 2.51 -11.84 4.65
CA PHE A 402 2.83 -12.55 3.42
C PHE A 402 3.87 -13.66 3.63
N SER A 403 4.95 -13.37 4.38
CA SER A 403 5.93 -14.41 4.74
C SER A 403 5.32 -15.56 5.55
N CYS A 404 4.36 -15.26 6.44
CA CYS A 404 3.60 -16.29 7.16
C CYS A 404 2.76 -17.15 6.21
N LEU A 405 2.11 -16.55 5.20
CA LEU A 405 1.34 -17.27 4.19
C LEU A 405 2.24 -18.24 3.41
N LEU A 406 3.40 -17.77 2.95
CA LEU A 406 4.38 -18.60 2.25
C LEU A 406 4.85 -19.78 3.11
N ARG A 407 5.16 -19.52 4.39
CA ARG A 407 5.61 -20.55 5.33
C ARG A 407 4.55 -21.61 5.62
N HIS A 408 3.36 -21.19 6.04
CA HIS A 408 2.38 -22.12 6.59
C HIS A 408 1.41 -22.68 5.55
N ARG A 409 0.99 -21.87 4.57
CA ARG A 409 0.01 -22.28 3.56
C ARG A 409 0.67 -22.92 2.33
N LEU A 410 1.82 -22.40 1.90
CA LEU A 410 2.59 -23.00 0.81
C LEU A 410 3.58 -24.07 1.30
N LYS A 411 3.82 -24.14 2.62
CA LYS A 411 4.76 -25.07 3.26
C LYS A 411 6.20 -24.89 2.81
N LEU A 412 6.60 -23.65 2.51
CA LEU A 412 7.97 -23.31 2.16
C LEU A 412 8.87 -23.29 3.41
N SER A 413 10.13 -23.68 3.25
CA SER A 413 11.15 -23.58 4.29
C SER A 413 11.50 -22.13 4.61
N THR A 414 12.03 -21.85 5.81
CA THR A 414 12.52 -20.51 6.18
C THR A 414 13.51 -19.97 5.13
N SER A 415 14.42 -20.82 4.63
CA SER A 415 15.38 -20.42 3.59
C SER A 415 14.73 -20.00 2.27
N GLU A 416 13.68 -20.69 1.84
CA GLU A 416 12.95 -20.33 0.62
C GLU A 416 12.19 -19.01 0.80
N VAL A 417 11.55 -18.81 1.95
CA VAL A 417 10.82 -17.57 2.26
C VAL A 417 11.78 -16.37 2.28
N VAL A 418 12.94 -16.49 2.94
CA VAL A 418 13.96 -15.43 2.96
C VAL A 418 14.46 -15.13 1.55
N ARG A 419 14.76 -16.16 0.76
CA ARG A 419 15.21 -15.99 -0.63
C ARG A 419 14.18 -15.26 -1.49
N ILE A 420 12.90 -15.62 -1.38
CA ILE A 420 11.80 -14.96 -2.10
C ILE A 420 11.70 -13.50 -1.66
N ARG A 421 11.67 -13.24 -0.34
CA ARG A 421 11.59 -11.89 0.22
C ARG A 421 12.73 -11.00 -0.29
N ASP A 422 13.97 -11.49 -0.23
CA ASP A 422 15.14 -10.73 -0.66
C ASP A 422 15.10 -10.48 -2.19
N SER A 423 14.61 -11.45 -2.97
CA SER A 423 14.42 -11.30 -4.43
C SER A 423 13.36 -10.24 -4.77
N LEU A 424 12.23 -10.26 -4.04
CA LEU A 424 11.17 -9.24 -4.17
C LEU A 424 11.68 -7.85 -3.81
N GLN A 425 12.49 -7.74 -2.74
CA GLN A 425 13.09 -6.49 -2.31
C GLN A 425 14.05 -5.92 -3.36
N ILE A 426 14.94 -6.77 -3.91
CA ILE A 426 15.85 -6.38 -5.00
C ILE A 426 15.06 -5.92 -6.23
N PHE A 427 13.99 -6.61 -6.61
CA PHE A 427 13.16 -6.21 -7.73
C PHE A 427 12.44 -4.88 -7.47
N ASN A 428 11.83 -4.73 -6.29
CA ASN A 428 11.12 -3.51 -5.89
C ASN A 428 12.05 -2.28 -5.91
N SER A 429 13.31 -2.43 -5.49
CA SER A 429 14.30 -1.35 -5.51
C SER A 429 14.61 -0.80 -6.92
N LYS A 430 14.30 -1.57 -7.98
CA LYS A 430 14.48 -1.17 -9.38
C LYS A 430 13.26 -0.45 -9.96
N LEU A 431 12.13 -0.45 -9.26
CA LEU A 431 10.89 0.18 -9.72
C LEU A 431 10.85 1.68 -9.35
N PRO A 432 10.27 2.52 -10.23
CA PRO A 432 10.05 3.94 -9.92
C PRO A 432 9.05 4.10 -8.77
N ASN A 433 9.30 5.04 -7.84
CA ASN A 433 8.52 5.29 -6.62
C ASN A 433 8.49 4.13 -5.60
N SER A 434 9.57 3.37 -5.46
CA SER A 434 9.66 2.36 -4.41
C SER A 434 9.84 2.99 -3.01
N SER A 435 8.74 3.13 -2.27
CA SER A 435 8.77 3.35 -0.82
C SER A 435 8.43 2.04 -0.12
N GLU A 436 9.41 1.39 0.50
CA GLU A 436 9.19 0.16 1.25
C GLU A 436 9.02 0.48 2.74
N ALA A 437 7.85 0.12 3.29
CA ALA A 437 7.62 0.21 4.73
C ALA A 437 8.43 -0.90 5.44
N GLU A 438 9.04 -0.57 6.57
CA GLU A 438 9.70 -1.57 7.41
C GLU A 438 8.64 -2.50 8.03
N LEU A 439 8.69 -3.78 7.67
CA LEU A 439 7.73 -4.78 8.12
C LEU A 439 8.25 -5.55 9.34
N GLY A 440 7.42 -5.67 10.37
CA GLY A 440 7.68 -6.48 11.55
C GLY A 440 7.53 -7.97 11.24
N GLN A 441 8.47 -8.79 11.71
CA GLN A 441 8.41 -10.23 11.53
C GLN A 441 7.38 -10.86 12.49
N LEU A 442 6.41 -11.60 11.95
CA LEU A 442 5.44 -12.38 12.75
C LEU A 442 5.76 -13.88 12.78
N CYS A 443 6.18 -14.45 11.65
CA CYS A 443 6.57 -15.87 11.54
C CYS A 443 8.07 -15.99 11.27
N SER A 444 8.71 -17.00 11.87
CA SER A 444 10.16 -17.26 11.77
C SER A 444 10.46 -18.51 10.98
#